data_AF-A0A2U1K4X9-F1
#
_entry.id   AF-A0A2U1K4X9-F1
#
_cell.length_a   1.000
_cell.length_b   1.000
_cell.length_c   1.000
_cell.angle_alpha   90.00
_cell.angle_beta   90.00
_cell.angle_gamma   90.00
#
_symmetry.space_group_name_H-M   'P 1'
#
loop_
_entity.id
_entity.type
_entity.pdbx_description
1 polymer ?
#
loop_
_entity_poly.entity_id
_entity_poly.type
_entity_poly.pdbx_seq_one_letter_code
_entity_poly.pdbx_strand_id
1 'polypeptide(L)'
;MSTLLLIGCLFVLIVLLNKRRLARFVHSNSFFVRKLESFSWFQNEWLAGIFLFFLNAFLFGLAAAAFILTGMLPIPFFHLVVMFLATVLSIYLWFVFREAVNRGRRESFIMGSVGSSFYFLLLLIFLYMLVTLEPGTPEHDTGMAFFGLIFAMFVSLVAFVTCFWITGLSKKSTTK
;
A
#
# COMPACT_ATOMS: atom_id res chain seq x y z
N MET A 1 -12.54 8.08 -16.16
CA MET A 1 -12.23 7.96 -14.71
C MET A 1 -12.73 6.66 -14.12
N SER A 2 -14.01 6.28 -14.31
CA SER A 2 -14.53 4.95 -13.90
C SER A 2 -13.79 3.76 -14.53
N THR A 3 -13.41 3.86 -15.81
CA THR A 3 -12.62 2.83 -16.50
C THR A 3 -11.22 2.65 -15.92
N LEU A 4 -10.54 3.73 -15.55
CA LEU A 4 -9.20 3.69 -14.94
C LEU A 4 -9.25 3.03 -13.55
N LEU A 5 -10.27 3.35 -12.74
CA LEU A 5 -10.51 2.68 -11.46
C LEU A 5 -10.73 1.18 -11.65
N LEU A 6 -11.57 0.79 -12.60
CA LEU A 6 -11.85 -0.62 -12.90
C LEU A 6 -10.56 -1.37 -13.28
N ILE A 7 -9.73 -0.78 -14.15
CA ILE A 7 -8.43 -1.37 -14.54
C ILE A 7 -7.52 -1.52 -13.32
N GLY A 8 -7.45 -0.51 -12.45
CA GLY A 8 -6.69 -0.59 -11.20
C GLY A 8 -7.18 -1.70 -10.28
N CYS A 9 -8.49 -1.86 -10.11
CA CYS A 9 -9.08 -2.94 -9.33
C CYS A 9 -8.79 -4.31 -9.92
N LEU A 10 -8.93 -4.46 -11.25
CA LEU A 10 -8.62 -5.70 -11.94
C LEU A 10 -7.14 -6.05 -11.78
N PHE A 11 -6.23 -5.07 -11.89
CA PHE A 11 -4.81 -5.27 -11.65
C PHE A 11 -4.54 -5.79 -10.24
N VAL A 12 -5.08 -5.14 -9.21
CA VAL A 12 -4.92 -5.57 -7.81
C VAL A 12 -5.52 -6.97 -7.60
N LEU A 13 -6.70 -7.24 -8.15
CA LEU A 13 -7.35 -8.55 -8.05
C LEU A 13 -6.49 -9.65 -8.70
N ILE A 14 -5.92 -9.40 -9.88
CA ILE A 14 -5.00 -10.32 -10.55
C ILE A 14 -3.77 -10.57 -9.66
N VAL A 15 -3.20 -9.54 -9.03
CA VAL A 15 -2.07 -9.66 -8.10
C VAL A 15 -2.45 -10.52 -6.90
N LEU A 16 -3.63 -10.29 -6.30
CA LEU A 16 -4.10 -11.02 -5.13
C LEU A 16 -4.38 -12.50 -5.44
N LEU A 17 -4.98 -12.80 -6.59
CA LEU A 17 -5.24 -14.18 -7.04
C LEU A 17 -3.93 -14.92 -7.36
N ASN A 18 -2.96 -14.23 -7.97
CA ASN A 18 -1.67 -14.81 -8.32
C ASN A 18 -0.59 -14.64 -7.24
N LYS A 19 -0.97 -14.26 -6.01
CA LYS A 19 -0.01 -13.92 -4.95
C LYS A 19 1.03 -15.00 -4.67
N ARG A 20 0.66 -16.29 -4.77
CA ARG A 20 1.60 -17.42 -4.60
C ARG A 20 2.64 -17.48 -5.72
N ARG A 21 2.25 -17.13 -6.95
CA ARG A 21 3.13 -17.10 -8.12
C ARG A 21 4.04 -15.88 -8.07
N LEU A 22 3.50 -14.71 -7.72
CA LEU A 22 4.25 -13.47 -7.58
C LEU A 22 5.24 -13.52 -6.42
N ALA A 23 4.88 -14.18 -5.32
CA ALA A 23 5.81 -14.42 -4.24
C ALA A 23 7.04 -15.24 -4.66
N ARG A 24 6.90 -16.18 -5.61
CA ARG A 24 8.05 -16.93 -6.13
C ARG A 24 9.01 -16.06 -6.95
N PHE A 25 8.54 -14.95 -7.53
CA PHE A 25 9.43 -13.98 -8.17
C PHE A 25 10.30 -13.25 -7.15
N VAL A 26 9.77 -13.02 -5.95
CA VAL A 26 10.58 -12.56 -4.81
C VAL A 26 11.31 -13.76 -4.24
N HIS A 27 12.45 -14.10 -4.85
CA HIS A 27 13.27 -15.23 -4.42
C HIS A 27 13.61 -15.07 -2.92
N SER A 28 13.39 -16.13 -2.13
CA SER A 28 13.72 -16.11 -0.69
C SER A 28 15.21 -15.83 -0.43
N ASN A 29 16.07 -15.98 -1.45
CA ASN A 29 17.50 -15.69 -1.40
C ASN A 29 17.86 -14.26 -1.89
N SER A 30 16.87 -13.40 -2.15
CA SER A 30 17.15 -12.02 -2.53
C SER A 30 17.86 -11.29 -1.38
N PHE A 31 18.75 -10.36 -1.74
CA PHE A 31 19.55 -9.61 -0.79
C PHE A 31 18.70 -8.93 0.30
N PHE A 32 17.57 -8.32 -0.11
CA PHE A 32 16.66 -7.65 0.82
C PHE A 32 15.98 -8.61 1.80
N VAL A 33 15.54 -9.78 1.33
CA VAL A 33 14.93 -10.80 2.19
C VAL A 33 15.92 -11.29 3.24
N ARG A 34 17.14 -11.67 2.83
CA ARG A 34 18.17 -12.15 3.78
C ARG A 34 18.62 -11.08 4.76
N LYS A 35 18.76 -9.84 4.30
CA LYS A 35 19.16 -8.73 5.16
C LYS A 35 18.09 -8.46 6.22
N LEU A 36 16.82 -8.40 5.83
CA LEU A 36 15.70 -8.26 6.78
C LEU A 36 15.60 -9.47 7.72
N GLU A 37 15.75 -10.68 7.22
CA GLU A 37 15.72 -11.91 8.01
C GLU A 37 16.81 -11.94 9.09
N SER A 38 18.02 -11.42 8.78
CA SER A 38 19.15 -11.40 9.69
C SER A 38 18.99 -10.49 10.91
N PHE A 39 18.04 -9.56 10.89
CA PHE A 39 17.79 -8.66 12.00
C PHE A 39 16.88 -9.32 13.05
N SER A 40 17.40 -9.54 14.26
CA SER A 40 16.65 -10.14 15.36
C SER A 40 15.38 -9.36 15.73
N TRP A 41 15.42 -8.03 15.66
CA TRP A 41 14.26 -7.17 15.92
C TRP A 41 13.15 -7.35 14.87
N PHE A 42 13.52 -7.67 13.62
CA PHE A 42 12.56 -7.92 12.54
C PHE A 42 11.84 -9.27 12.70
N GLN A 43 12.37 -10.15 13.57
CA GLN A 43 11.72 -11.39 13.98
C GLN A 43 10.74 -11.21 15.15
N ASN A 44 10.53 -9.99 15.68
CA ASN A 44 9.42 -9.65 16.59
C ASN A 44 8.23 -9.03 15.83
N GLU A 45 6.99 -9.45 16.10
CA GLU A 45 5.82 -9.19 15.22
C GLU A 45 5.37 -7.75 15.31
N TRP A 46 5.51 -7.18 16.50
CA TRP A 46 5.21 -5.80 16.79
C TRP A 46 6.23 -4.90 16.12
N LEU A 47 7.52 -5.18 16.27
CA LEU A 47 8.58 -4.37 15.66
C LEU A 47 8.56 -4.45 14.12
N ALA A 48 8.35 -5.64 13.56
CA ALA A 48 8.17 -5.79 12.12
C ALA A 48 6.92 -5.08 11.61
N GLY A 49 5.82 -5.14 12.36
CA GLY A 49 4.57 -4.45 12.02
C GLY A 49 4.72 -2.93 12.08
N ILE A 50 5.36 -2.40 13.12
CA ILE A 50 5.68 -0.97 13.27
C ILE A 50 6.59 -0.52 12.13
N PHE A 51 7.61 -1.31 11.78
CA PHE A 51 8.48 -0.98 10.66
C PHE A 51 7.72 -0.98 9.33
N LEU A 52 6.81 -1.93 9.10
CA LEU A 52 5.94 -1.95 7.93
C LEU A 52 5.01 -0.73 7.90
N PHE A 53 4.51 -0.28 9.05
CA PHE A 53 3.70 0.94 9.16
C PHE A 53 4.49 2.17 8.70
N PHE A 54 5.70 2.37 9.23
CA PHE A 54 6.54 3.51 8.84
C PHE A 54 7.02 3.42 7.40
N LEU A 55 7.29 2.21 6.89
CA LEU A 55 7.62 2.01 5.48
C LEU A 55 6.45 2.41 4.58
N ASN A 56 5.23 1.99 4.92
CA ASN A 56 4.02 2.37 4.18
C ASN A 56 3.80 3.89 4.20
N ALA A 57 4.00 4.53 5.36
CA ALA A 57 3.92 5.97 5.51
C ALA A 57 4.97 6.69 4.65
N PHE A 58 6.21 6.20 4.65
CA PHE A 58 7.30 6.75 3.86
C PHE A 58 7.05 6.61 2.36
N LEU A 59 6.65 5.42 1.89
CA LEU A 59 6.33 5.16 0.49
C LEU A 59 5.14 6.01 0.01
N PHE A 60 4.10 6.12 0.82
CA PHE A 60 2.96 6.98 0.51
C PHE A 60 3.36 8.45 0.48
N GLY A 61 4.17 8.91 1.45
CA GLY A 61 4.70 10.27 1.47
C GLY A 61 5.54 10.59 0.23
N LEU A 62 6.42 9.67 -0.18
CA LEU A 62 7.17 9.80 -1.44
C LEU A 62 6.25 9.83 -2.66
N ALA A 63 5.24 8.96 -2.72
CA ALA A 63 4.29 8.94 -3.82
C ALA A 63 3.46 10.23 -3.89
N ALA A 64 3.04 10.78 -2.74
CA ALA A 64 2.33 12.04 -2.66
C ALA A 64 3.21 13.23 -3.06
N ALA A 65 4.46 13.28 -2.58
CA ALA A 65 5.42 14.31 -2.99
C ALA A 65 5.71 14.25 -4.50
N ALA A 66 5.91 13.04 -5.04
CA ALA A 66 6.10 12.84 -6.47
C ALA A 66 4.85 13.25 -7.26
N PHE A 67 3.65 12.92 -6.78
CA PHE A 67 2.39 13.35 -7.39
C PHE A 67 2.30 14.87 -7.48
N ILE A 68 2.57 15.59 -6.39
CA ILE A 68 2.59 17.06 -6.36
C ILE A 68 3.60 17.62 -7.36
N LEU A 69 4.84 17.09 -7.35
CA LEU A 69 5.90 17.53 -8.26
C LEU A 69 5.50 17.30 -9.73
N THR A 70 4.90 16.15 -10.04
CA THR A 70 4.42 15.86 -11.40
C THR A 70 3.22 16.69 -11.81
N GLY A 71 2.41 17.16 -10.86
CA GLY A 71 1.31 18.09 -11.13
C GLY A 71 1.80 19.48 -11.57
N MET A 72 3.03 19.85 -11.21
CA MET A 72 3.67 21.09 -11.65
C MET A 72 4.31 20.98 -13.05
N LEU A 73 4.45 19.76 -13.59
CA LEU A 73 5.00 19.52 -14.92
C LEU A 73 3.88 19.60 -15.97
N PRO A 74 4.10 20.27 -17.12
CA PRO A 74 3.10 20.38 -18.20
C PRO A 74 3.01 19.09 -19.05
N ILE A 75 3.28 17.92 -18.47
CA ILE A 75 3.25 16.62 -19.16
C ILE A 75 1.96 15.89 -18.78
N PRO A 76 0.98 15.75 -19.69
CA PRO A 76 -0.27 15.08 -19.39
C PRO A 76 -0.02 13.60 -19.04
N PHE A 77 -0.79 13.07 -18.08
CA PHE A 77 -0.77 11.67 -17.63
C PHE A 77 0.54 11.16 -16.99
N PHE A 78 1.60 11.95 -16.90
CA PHE A 78 2.86 11.51 -16.30
C PHE A 78 2.71 11.08 -14.83
N HIS A 79 1.86 11.78 -14.07
CA HIS A 79 1.50 11.43 -12.69
C HIS A 79 0.90 10.01 -12.56
N LEU A 80 0.19 9.51 -13.58
CA LEU A 80 -0.35 8.14 -13.58
C LEU A 80 0.76 7.09 -13.63
N VAL A 81 1.80 7.33 -14.43
CA VAL A 81 2.96 6.43 -14.51
C VAL A 81 3.68 6.37 -13.17
N VAL A 82 3.88 7.53 -12.53
CA VAL A 82 4.51 7.62 -11.21
C VAL A 82 3.70 6.89 -10.14
N MET A 83 2.38 7.09 -10.09
CA MET A 83 1.51 6.37 -9.15
C MET A 83 1.50 4.86 -9.40
N PHE A 84 1.51 4.43 -10.66
CA PHE A 84 1.60 3.01 -11.01
C PHE A 84 2.90 2.38 -10.53
N LEU A 85 4.05 3.02 -10.80
CA LEU A 85 5.35 2.56 -10.32
C LEU A 85 5.44 2.51 -8.80
N ALA A 86 4.93 3.54 -8.11
CA ALA A 86 4.88 3.56 -6.64
C ALA A 86 4.03 2.42 -6.07
N THR A 87 2.91 2.10 -6.73
CA THR A 87 2.04 0.98 -6.35
C THR A 87 2.75 -0.36 -6.54
N VAL A 88 3.40 -0.57 -7.69
CA VAL A 88 4.17 -1.80 -7.97
C VAL A 88 5.30 -1.98 -6.96
N LEU A 89 6.05 -0.92 -6.65
CA LEU A 89 7.13 -0.94 -5.67
C LEU A 89 6.60 -1.30 -4.26
N SER A 90 5.48 -0.70 -3.85
CA SER A 90 4.86 -1.00 -2.56
C SER A 90 4.44 -2.47 -2.46
N ILE A 91 3.79 -3.00 -3.50
CA ILE A 91 3.40 -4.41 -3.59
C ILE A 91 4.63 -5.32 -3.51
N TYR A 92 5.70 -5.00 -4.25
CA TYR A 92 6.95 -5.76 -4.20
C TYR A 92 7.54 -5.80 -2.79
N LEU A 93 7.60 -4.66 -2.10
CA LEU A 93 8.10 -4.58 -0.73
C LEU A 93 7.23 -5.36 0.26
N TRP A 94 5.91 -5.38 0.09
CA TRP A 94 5.03 -6.23 0.89
C TRP A 94 5.33 -7.72 0.71
N PHE A 95 5.65 -8.16 -0.51
CA PHE A 95 6.11 -9.53 -0.74
C PHE A 95 7.47 -9.81 -0.12
N VAL A 96 8.42 -8.88 -0.16
CA VAL A 96 9.71 -8.99 0.52
C VAL A 96 9.52 -9.17 2.03
N PHE A 97 8.68 -8.36 2.65
CA PHE A 97 8.35 -8.48 4.08
C PHE A 97 7.73 -9.82 4.40
N ARG A 98 6.79 -10.28 3.57
CA ARG A 98 6.15 -11.58 3.74
C ARG A 98 7.19 -12.71 3.71
N GLU A 99 8.14 -12.69 2.78
CA GLU A 99 9.12 -13.78 2.65
C GLU A 99 10.23 -13.73 3.71
N ALA A 100 10.62 -12.52 4.15
CA ALA A 100 11.64 -12.29 5.18
C ALA A 100 11.18 -12.68 6.60
N VAL A 101 9.86 -12.78 6.82
CA VAL A 101 9.28 -13.16 8.10
C VAL A 101 8.92 -14.65 8.08
N ASN A 102 9.70 -15.47 8.77
CA ASN A 102 9.47 -16.91 8.84
C ASN A 102 8.61 -17.27 10.07
N ARG A 103 7.30 -17.05 10.00
CA ARG A 103 6.43 -17.16 11.19
C ARG A 103 5.11 -17.89 10.99
N GLY A 104 4.49 -18.23 12.12
CA GLY A 104 3.17 -18.81 12.21
C GLY A 104 2.06 -17.84 11.78
N ARG A 105 0.85 -18.38 11.66
CA ARG A 105 -0.32 -17.64 11.16
C ARG A 105 -0.69 -16.45 12.05
N ARG A 106 -0.49 -16.56 13.37
CA ARG A 106 -0.89 -15.53 14.35
C ARG A 106 0.05 -14.33 14.30
N GLU A 107 1.35 -14.59 14.25
CA GLU A 107 2.39 -13.57 14.24
C GLU A 107 2.35 -12.76 12.94
N SER A 108 2.18 -13.44 11.79
CA SER A 108 1.95 -12.77 10.50
C SER A 108 0.71 -11.88 10.55
N PHE A 109 -0.39 -12.37 11.14
CA PHE A 109 -1.63 -11.59 11.26
C PHE A 109 -1.43 -10.31 12.08
N ILE A 110 -0.72 -10.38 13.23
CA ILE A 110 -0.41 -9.21 14.07
C ILE A 110 0.43 -8.21 13.27
N MET A 111 1.53 -8.68 12.66
CA MET A 111 2.41 -7.82 11.86
C MET A 111 1.65 -7.14 10.71
N GLY A 112 0.84 -7.90 9.97
CA GLY A 112 0.05 -7.39 8.86
C GLY A 112 -1.03 -6.40 9.32
N SER A 113 -1.67 -6.64 10.47
CA SER A 113 -2.65 -5.71 11.06
C SER A 113 -1.99 -4.38 11.43
N VAL A 114 -0.87 -4.44 12.16
CA VAL A 114 -0.13 -3.24 12.60
C VAL A 114 0.40 -2.48 11.39
N GLY A 115 1.03 -3.15 10.43
CA GLY A 115 1.60 -2.49 9.26
C GLY A 115 0.56 -1.92 8.29
N SER A 116 -0.56 -2.62 8.08
CA SER A 116 -1.64 -2.14 7.22
C SER A 116 -2.44 -0.99 7.85
N SER A 117 -2.45 -0.87 9.18
CA SER A 117 -3.20 0.16 9.90
C SER A 117 -2.90 1.59 9.45
N PHE A 118 -1.72 1.86 8.89
CA PHE A 118 -1.41 3.15 8.26
C PHE A 118 -2.47 3.59 7.25
N TYR A 119 -2.83 2.70 6.32
CA TYR A 119 -3.82 2.99 5.28
C TYR A 119 -5.24 3.12 5.86
N PHE A 120 -5.52 2.42 6.96
CA PHE A 120 -6.79 2.56 7.67
C PHE A 120 -6.89 3.92 8.38
N LEU A 121 -5.82 4.37 9.05
CA LEU A 121 -5.77 5.71 9.63
C LEU A 121 -5.88 6.79 8.56
N LEU A 122 -5.22 6.60 7.42
CA LEU A 122 -5.31 7.50 6.27
C LEU A 122 -6.76 7.59 5.73
N LEU A 123 -7.45 6.45 5.64
CA LEU A 123 -8.87 6.39 5.28
C LEU A 123 -9.73 7.20 6.26
N LEU A 124 -9.49 7.10 7.58
CA LEU A 124 -10.20 7.87 8.58
C LEU A 124 -9.92 9.38 8.48
N ILE A 125 -8.69 9.77 8.16
CA ILE A 125 -8.32 11.17 7.92
C ILE A 125 -9.08 11.72 6.71
N PHE A 126 -9.13 10.99 5.59
CA PHE A 126 -9.88 11.42 4.42
C PHE A 126 -11.39 11.46 4.65
N LEU A 127 -11.92 10.53 5.46
CA LEU A 127 -13.32 10.56 5.89
C LEU A 127 -13.61 11.81 6.72
N TYR A 128 -12.73 12.14 7.67
CA TYR A 128 -12.85 13.36 8.47
C TYR A 128 -12.84 14.60 7.56
N MET A 129 -11.87 14.70 6.64
CA MET A 129 -11.79 15.80 5.68
C MET A 129 -13.02 15.91 4.79
N LEU A 130 -13.65 14.79 4.43
CA LEU A 130 -14.87 14.78 3.64
C LEU A 130 -16.07 15.31 4.41
N VAL A 131 -16.21 14.91 5.69
CA VAL A 131 -17.32 15.35 6.55
C VAL A 131 -17.17 16.83 6.93
N THR A 132 -15.95 17.33 7.06
CA THR A 132 -15.67 18.75 7.34
C THR A 132 -15.54 19.61 6.08
N LEU A 133 -15.83 19.07 4.89
CA LEU A 133 -15.73 19.83 3.65
C LEU A 133 -16.82 20.91 3.61
N GLU A 134 -16.42 22.18 3.60
CA GLU A 134 -17.34 23.31 3.58
C GLU A 134 -18.13 23.36 2.25
N PRO A 135 -19.42 23.76 2.27
CA PRO A 135 -20.21 23.91 1.06
C PRO A 135 -19.63 25.01 0.16
N GLY A 136 -19.61 24.78 -1.15
CA GLY A 136 -18.86 25.60 -2.11
C GLY A 136 -19.29 27.06 -2.14
N THR A 137 -18.32 27.96 -1.95
CA THR A 137 -18.41 29.35 -2.40
C THR A 137 -18.04 29.42 -3.89
N PRO A 138 -18.50 30.43 -4.65
CA PRO A 138 -18.21 30.54 -6.09
C PRO A 138 -16.71 30.59 -6.44
N GLU A 139 -15.84 30.92 -5.48
CA GLU A 139 -14.38 30.99 -5.63
C GLU A 139 -13.65 29.67 -5.33
N HIS A 140 -14.33 28.65 -4.80
CA HIS A 140 -13.72 27.37 -4.44
C HIS A 140 -14.43 26.19 -5.11
N ASP A 141 -13.67 25.42 -5.89
CA ASP A 141 -14.13 24.21 -6.56
C ASP A 141 -14.23 23.03 -5.56
N THR A 142 -15.16 23.15 -4.61
CA THR A 142 -15.41 22.13 -3.58
C THR A 142 -15.89 20.81 -4.18
N GLY A 143 -16.46 20.84 -5.39
CA GLY A 143 -16.79 19.65 -6.17
C GLY A 143 -15.56 18.82 -6.51
N MET A 144 -14.49 19.44 -7.00
CA MET A 144 -13.23 18.76 -7.31
C MET A 144 -12.58 18.17 -6.05
N ALA A 145 -12.63 18.90 -4.92
CA ALA A 145 -12.12 18.42 -3.63
C ALA A 145 -12.90 17.19 -3.12
N PHE A 146 -14.23 17.21 -3.23
CA PHE A 146 -15.08 16.07 -2.87
C PHE A 146 -14.70 14.80 -3.64
N PHE A 147 -14.60 14.89 -4.97
CA PHE A 147 -14.20 13.74 -5.78
C PHE A 147 -12.79 13.28 -5.42
N GLY A 148 -11.84 14.21 -5.25
CA GLY A 148 -10.48 13.89 -4.81
C GLY A 148 -10.44 13.07 -3.52
N LEU A 149 -11.22 13.46 -2.51
CA LEU A 149 -11.32 12.75 -1.23
C LEU A 149 -11.95 11.36 -1.38
N ILE A 150 -13.01 11.21 -2.18
CA ILE A 150 -13.62 9.90 -2.47
C ILE A 150 -12.60 8.95 -3.13
N PHE A 151 -11.82 9.45 -4.09
CA PHE A 151 -10.76 8.68 -4.74
C PHE A 151 -9.64 8.32 -3.76
N ALA A 152 -9.22 9.26 -2.92
CA ALA A 152 -8.17 9.03 -1.92
C ALA A 152 -8.60 7.96 -0.90
N MET A 153 -9.85 8.00 -0.42
CA MET A 153 -10.43 6.96 0.42
C MET A 153 -10.44 5.59 -0.27
N PHE A 154 -10.85 5.54 -1.54
CA PHE A 154 -10.89 4.30 -2.31
C PHE A 154 -9.49 3.66 -2.43
N VAL A 155 -8.49 4.44 -2.83
CA VAL A 155 -7.10 3.97 -2.94
C VAL A 155 -6.56 3.51 -1.59
N SER A 156 -6.88 4.23 -0.51
CA SER A 156 -6.47 3.87 0.85
C SER A 156 -7.07 2.55 1.30
N LEU A 157 -8.36 2.33 1.03
CA LEU A 157 -9.03 1.06 1.34
C LEU A 157 -8.44 -0.11 0.55
N VAL A 158 -8.20 0.07 -0.75
CA VAL A 158 -7.57 -0.97 -1.59
C VAL A 158 -6.15 -1.28 -1.10
N ALA A 159 -5.36 -0.27 -0.75
CA ALA A 159 -4.02 -0.45 -0.21
C ALA A 159 -4.04 -1.17 1.15
N PHE A 160 -4.98 -0.80 2.05
CA PHE A 160 -5.20 -1.46 3.32
C PHE A 160 -5.46 -2.97 3.14
N VAL A 161 -6.46 -3.31 2.33
CA VAL A 161 -6.84 -4.70 2.08
C VAL A 161 -5.70 -5.47 1.41
N THR A 162 -5.02 -4.88 0.44
CA THR A 162 -3.95 -5.54 -0.32
C THR A 162 -2.73 -5.79 0.56
N CYS A 163 -2.27 -4.78 1.31
CA CYS A 163 -1.17 -4.91 2.25
C CYS A 163 -1.49 -6.00 3.28
N PHE A 164 -2.65 -5.92 3.92
CA PHE A 164 -3.08 -6.89 4.93
C PHE A 164 -3.18 -8.32 4.37
N TRP A 165 -3.69 -8.49 3.15
CA TRP A 165 -3.83 -9.79 2.52
C TRP A 165 -2.48 -10.44 2.17
N ILE A 166 -1.50 -9.63 1.79
CA ILE A 166 -0.15 -10.09 1.44
C ILE A 166 0.65 -10.41 2.71
N THR A 167 0.68 -9.50 3.68
CA THR A 167 1.56 -9.62 4.85
C THR A 167 0.92 -10.35 6.03
N GLY A 168 -0.40 -10.23 6.20
CA GLY A 168 -1.15 -10.78 7.34
C GLY A 168 -1.72 -12.19 7.12
N LEU A 169 -2.27 -12.46 5.93
CA LEU A 169 -3.07 -13.67 5.67
C LEU A 169 -2.34 -14.76 4.87
N SER A 170 -1.05 -14.61 4.60
CA SER A 170 -0.35 -15.45 3.65
C SER A 170 0.64 -16.39 4.32
N LYS A 171 0.26 -17.68 4.44
CA LYS A 171 1.13 -18.74 4.95
C LYS A 171 2.38 -18.82 4.06
N LYS A 172 3.59 -18.85 4.65
CA LYS A 172 4.78 -19.28 3.91
C LYS A 172 4.52 -20.73 3.49
N SER A 173 4.56 -21.00 2.19
CA SER A 173 4.48 -22.38 1.71
C SER A 173 5.80 -23.02 2.11
N THR A 174 5.79 -23.78 3.20
CA THR A 174 6.84 -24.74 3.51
C THR A 174 6.79 -25.84 2.45
N THR A 175 7.26 -25.51 1.25
CA THR A 175 7.68 -26.51 0.28
C THR A 175 9.05 -26.94 0.80
N LYS A 176 9.05 -28.04 1.56
CA LYS A 176 10.26 -28.85 1.78
C LYS A 176 10.76 -29.37 0.45
#